data_AF-A0A1A2N715-F1
#
_entry.id   AF-A0A1A2N715-F1
#
_cell.length_a   1.000
_cell.length_b   1.000
_cell.length_c   1.000
_cell.angle_alpha   90.00
_cell.angle_beta   90.00
_cell.angle_gamma   90.00
#
_symmetry.space_group_name_H-M   'P 1'
#
loop_
_entity.id
_entity.type
_entity.pdbx_description
1 polymer ?
#
loop_
_entity_poly.entity_id
_entity_poly.type
_entity_poly.pdbx_seq_one_letter_code
_entity_poly.pdbx_strand_id
1 'polypeptide(L)' 'MPDEPTPPDPGYDSAGVPTFESVREKIENRYATSLGDAELDADSPEGRSVAEQYDERERAAAERLAQIRESMRADEG' A
#
# COMPACT_ATOMS: atom_id res chain seq x y z
N MET A 1 -32.10 -36.07 -8.09
CA MET A 1 -30.90 -36.16 -8.94
C MET A 1 -29.79 -36.67 -8.03
N PRO A 2 -29.07 -37.76 -8.37
CA PRO A 2 -27.85 -38.08 -7.65
C PRO A 2 -26.83 -36.96 -7.90
N ASP A 3 -26.10 -36.55 -6.85
CA ASP A 3 -25.02 -35.56 -6.95
C ASP A 3 -23.94 -36.09 -7.91
N GLU A 4 -23.76 -35.39 -9.03
CA GLU A 4 -22.69 -35.67 -9.98
C GLU A 4 -21.37 -35.19 -9.34
N PRO A 5 -20.30 -36.01 -9.31
CA PRO A 5 -19.04 -35.60 -8.70
C PRO A 5 -18.44 -34.44 -9.50
N THR A 6 -18.32 -33.28 -8.86
CA THR A 6 -17.63 -32.12 -9.42
C THR A 6 -16.22 -32.55 -9.85
N PRO A 7 -15.81 -32.27 -11.10
CA PRO A 7 -14.45 -32.58 -11.54
C PRO A 7 -13.43 -31.91 -10.59
N PRO A 8 -12.29 -32.58 -10.32
CA PRO A 8 -11.28 -32.03 -9.42
C PRO A 8 -10.86 -30.64 -9.90
N ASP A 9 -10.79 -29.69 -8.97
CA ASP A 9 -10.26 -28.35 -9.24
C ASP A 9 -8.84 -28.53 -9.79
N PRO A 10 -8.53 -28.06 -11.03
CA PRO A 10 -7.20 -28.21 -11.61
C PRO A 10 -6.09 -27.57 -10.75
N GLY A 11 -6.47 -26.71 -9.80
CA GLY A 11 -5.56 -26.11 -8.83
C GLY A 11 -5.15 -27.01 -7.66
N TYR A 12 -5.83 -28.15 -7.45
CA TYR A 12 -5.62 -29.05 -6.31
C TYR A 12 -5.59 -30.51 -6.74
N ASP A 13 -4.74 -31.32 -6.09
CA ASP A 13 -4.72 -32.76 -6.31
C ASP A 13 -5.90 -33.47 -5.59
N SER A 14 -6.02 -34.79 -5.78
CA SER A 14 -7.09 -35.59 -5.17
C SER A 14 -7.05 -35.63 -3.64
N ALA A 15 -5.93 -35.28 -3.02
CA ALA A 15 -5.79 -35.15 -1.56
C ALA A 15 -6.07 -33.71 -1.06
N GLY A 16 -6.40 -32.79 -1.98
CA GLY A 16 -6.64 -31.38 -1.68
C GLY A 16 -5.37 -30.56 -1.50
N VAL A 17 -4.20 -31.06 -1.97
CA VAL A 17 -2.94 -30.32 -1.94
C VAL A 17 -2.85 -29.44 -3.18
N PRO A 18 -2.49 -28.15 -3.06
CA PRO A 18 -2.28 -27.28 -4.22
C PRO A 18 -1.22 -27.84 -5.17
N THR A 19 -1.50 -27.79 -6.47
CA THR A 19 -0.51 -28.13 -7.50
C THR A 19 0.58 -27.06 -7.56
N PHE A 20 1.77 -27.43 -8.06
CA PHE A 20 2.85 -26.45 -8.26
C PHE A 20 2.42 -25.30 -9.19
N GLU A 21 1.71 -25.63 -10.27
CA GLU A 21 1.22 -24.65 -11.25
C GLU A 21 0.28 -23.64 -10.60
N SER A 22 -0.66 -24.08 -9.75
CA SER A 22 -1.62 -23.17 -9.09
C SER A 22 -0.95 -22.24 -8.07
N VAL A 23 0.06 -22.75 -7.36
CA VAL A 23 0.87 -21.91 -6.46
C VAL A 23 1.68 -20.89 -7.27
N ARG A 24 2.29 -21.31 -8.38
CA ARG A 24 3.08 -20.42 -9.25
C ARG A 24 2.21 -19.29 -9.81
N GLU A 25 1.08 -19.63 -10.43
CA GLU A 25 0.14 -18.67 -10.99
C GLU A 25 -0.36 -17.69 -9.91
N LYS A 26 -0.68 -18.19 -8.71
CA LYS A 26 -1.11 -17.35 -7.58
C LYS A 26 -0.03 -16.38 -7.12
N ILE A 27 1.23 -16.78 -7.13
CA ILE A 27 2.36 -15.90 -6.79
C ILE A 27 2.55 -14.84 -7.88
N GLU A 28 2.54 -15.24 -9.15
CA GLU A 28 2.69 -14.33 -10.29
C GLU A 28 1.58 -13.28 -10.31
N ASN A 29 0.33 -13.70 -10.11
CA ASN A 29 -0.82 -12.79 -10.03
C ASN A 29 -0.67 -11.79 -8.87
N ARG A 30 -0.33 -12.26 -7.66
CA ARG A 30 -0.12 -11.36 -6.50
C ARG A 30 1.04 -10.40 -6.73
N TYR A 31 2.13 -10.88 -7.32
CA TYR A 31 3.28 -10.05 -7.63
C TYR A 31 2.92 -8.95 -8.64
N ALA A 32 2.24 -9.32 -9.73
CA ALA A 32 1.77 -8.37 -10.73
C ALA A 32 0.83 -7.30 -10.13
N THR A 33 -0.10 -7.69 -9.26
CA THR A 33 -1.00 -6.77 -8.55
C THR A 33 -0.20 -5.84 -7.62
N SER A 34 0.71 -6.38 -6.82
CA SER A 34 1.50 -5.60 -5.87
C SER A 34 2.39 -4.51 -6.51
N LEU A 35 2.75 -4.66 -7.78
CA LEU A 35 3.52 -3.65 -8.50
C LEU A 35 2.73 -2.35 -8.74
N GLY A 36 1.39 -2.42 -8.83
CA GLY A 36 0.53 -1.25 -9.04
C GLY A 36 -0.24 -0.80 -7.80
N ASP A 37 -0.37 -1.65 -6.79
CA ASP A 37 -1.18 -1.36 -5.60
C ASP A 37 -0.66 -0.15 -4.82
N ALA A 38 0.65 0.04 -4.70
CA ALA A 38 1.21 1.16 -3.94
C ALA A 38 0.85 2.53 -4.54
N GLU A 39 0.77 2.63 -5.87
CA GLU A 39 0.34 3.87 -6.55
C GLU A 39 -1.15 4.12 -6.32
N LEU A 40 -1.98 3.08 -6.41
CA LEU A 40 -3.42 3.17 -6.15
C LEU A 40 -3.73 3.51 -4.68
N ASP A 41 -2.97 2.94 -3.75
CA ASP A 41 -3.09 3.24 -2.32
C ASP A 41 -2.69 4.70 -2.03
N ALA A 42 -1.64 5.22 -2.69
CA ALA A 42 -1.27 6.63 -2.57
C ALA A 42 -2.35 7.57 -3.14
N ASP A 43 -3.00 7.17 -4.23
CA ASP A 43 -4.13 7.89 -4.85
C ASP A 43 -5.49 7.59 -4.19
N SER A 44 -5.54 6.81 -3.12
CA SER A 44 -6.76 6.65 -2.34
C SER A 44 -7.10 7.95 -1.59
N PRO A 45 -8.37 8.18 -1.20
CA PRO A 45 -8.74 9.30 -0.33
C PRO A 45 -7.92 9.33 0.97
N GLU A 46 -7.68 8.15 1.56
CA GLU A 46 -6.89 7.97 2.77
C GLU A 46 -5.42 8.33 2.51
N GLY A 47 -4.83 7.85 1.41
CA GLY A 47 -3.46 8.15 0.99
C GLY A 47 -3.22 9.64 0.81
N ARG A 48 -4.13 10.33 0.12
CA ARG A 48 -4.09 11.80 -0.03
C ARG A 48 -4.16 12.51 1.32
N SER A 49 -5.05 12.09 2.21
CA SER A 49 -5.20 12.73 3.53
C SER A 49 -3.96 12.61 4.42
N VAL A 50 -3.21 11.50 4.30
CA VAL A 50 -1.94 11.30 5.02
C VAL A 50 -0.86 12.21 4.45
N ALA A 51 -0.79 12.33 3.12
CA ALA A 51 0.13 13.24 2.45
C ALA A 51 -0.13 14.70 2.82
N GLU A 52 -1.40 15.12 2.82
CA GLU A 52 -1.80 16.48 3.23
C GLU A 52 -1.40 16.78 4.67
N GLN A 53 -1.66 15.87 5.62
CA GLN A 53 -1.25 16.03 7.02
C GLN A 53 0.28 16.12 7.19
N TYR A 54 1.03 15.38 6.37
CA TYR A 54 2.49 15.46 6.37
C TYR A 54 2.97 16.83 5.88
N ASP A 55 2.43 17.31 4.75
CA ASP A 55 2.76 18.62 4.18
C ASP A 55 2.40 19.78 5.13
N GLU A 56 1.27 19.69 5.83
CA GLU A 56 0.87 20.67 6.85
C GLU A 56 1.88 20.70 8.00
N ARG A 57 2.35 19.54 8.48
CA ARG A 57 3.35 19.46 9.54
C ARG A 57 4.69 20.03 9.11
N GLU A 58 5.14 19.73 7.90
CA GLU A 58 6.38 20.27 7.34
C GLU A 58 6.31 21.80 7.20
N ARG A 59 5.18 22.32 6.70
CA ARG A 59 4.96 23.77 6.60
C ARG A 59 4.97 24.44 7.97
N ALA A 60 4.25 23.88 8.94
CA ALA A 60 4.22 24.40 10.31
C ALA A 60 5.61 24.38 10.97
N ALA A 61 6.38 23.31 10.76
CA ALA A 61 7.75 23.22 11.25
C ALA A 61 8.67 24.27 10.61
N ALA A 62 8.56 24.46 9.29
CA ALA A 62 9.33 25.46 8.55
C ALA A 62 9.01 26.90 9.02
N GLU A 63 7.72 27.22 9.19
CA GLU A 63 7.27 28.51 9.73
C GLU A 63 7.81 28.74 11.14
N ARG A 64 7.77 27.73 12.00
CA ARG A 64 8.30 27.83 13.36
C ARG A 64 9.81 28.09 13.37
N LEU A 65 10.56 27.39 12.50
CA LEU A 65 11.99 27.61 12.35
C LEU A 65 12.31 29.03 11.83
N ALA A 66 11.48 29.55 10.91
CA ALA A 66 11.64 30.92 10.42
C ALA A 66 11.45 31.95 11.55
N GLN A 67 10.41 31.79 12.37
CA GLN A 67 10.16 32.65 13.54
C GLN A 67 11.34 32.64 14.53
N ILE A 68 11.91 31.46 14.83
CA ILE A 68 13.06 31.35 15.72
C ILE A 68 14.28 32.08 15.15
N ARG A 69 14.56 31.93 13.85
CA ARG A 69 15.68 32.62 13.21
C ARG A 69 15.50 34.14 13.18
N GLU A 70 14.26 34.61 13.08
CA GLU A 70 13.94 36.03 13.16
C GLU A 70 14.13 36.56 14.58
N SER A 71 13.62 35.87 15.61
CA SER A 71 13.80 36.29 17.00
C SER A 71 15.28 36.36 17.40
N MET A 72 16.10 35.38 16.97
CA MET A 72 17.54 35.39 17.25
C MET A 72 18.26 36.58 16.60
N ARG A 73 17.85 37.02 15.39
CA ARG A 73 18.43 38.20 14.76
C ARG A 73 17.98 39.51 15.40
N ALA A 74 16.74 39.57 15.89
CA ALA A 74 16.20 40.74 16.56
C ALA A 74 16.86 40.99 17.91
N ASP A 75 17.24 39.93 18.64
CA ASP A 75 17.94 40.02 19.93
C ASP A 75 19.41 40.47 19.79
N GLU A 76 20.02 40.34 18.61
CA GLU A 76 21.41 40.76 18.32
C GLU A 76 21.55 42.23 17.84
N GLY A 77 20.44 42.96 17.73
CA GLY A 77 20.37 44.33 17.18
C GLY A 77 20.31 45.46 18.21
#